data_AF-A0A7L3GDX2-F1
#
_entry.id   AF-A0A7L3GDX2-F1
#
_cell.length_a   1.000
_cell.length_b   1.000
_cell.length_c   1.000
_cell.angle_alpha   90.00
_cell.angle_beta   90.00
_cell.angle_gamma   90.00
#
_symmetry.space_group_name_H-M   'P 1'
#
loop_
_entity.id
_entity.type
_entity.pdbx_description
1 polymer ?
#
loop_
_entity_poly.entity_id
_entity_poly.type
_entity_poly.pdbx_seq_one_letter_code
_entity_poly.pdbx_strand_id
1 'polypeptide(L)'
;YGEECRSKTYPPSGPTFKGNVPTYVINLDLPPSKRWDNLMHDKKTELKAVVQNIKDIANTFFPSGKVVDIVDHKIVSISSLI
;
A
#
# COMPACT_ATOMS: atom_id res chain seq x y z
N TYR A 1 28.77 6.87 -16.80
CA TYR A 1 28.13 6.05 -17.83
C TYR A 1 26.62 6.19 -17.66
N GLY A 2 25.90 6.52 -18.74
CA GLY A 2 24.44 6.67 -18.76
C GLY A 2 23.84 5.91 -19.95
N GLU A 3 22.52 5.92 -20.09
CA GLU A 3 21.84 5.34 -21.25
C GLU A 3 21.66 6.36 -22.37
N GLU A 4 21.63 5.88 -23.61
CA GLU A 4 21.18 6.70 -24.74
C GLU A 4 19.67 6.96 -24.66
N CYS A 5 19.24 8.12 -25.18
CA CYS A 5 17.83 8.51 -25.18
C CYS A 5 16.96 7.50 -25.92
N ARG A 6 15.91 7.00 -25.27
CA ARG A 6 14.93 6.11 -25.88
C ARG A 6 13.92 6.91 -26.71
N SER A 7 13.54 6.37 -27.86
CA SER A 7 12.49 6.92 -28.72
C SER A 7 11.40 5.88 -28.96
N LYS A 8 10.21 6.32 -29.39
CA LYS A 8 9.06 5.45 -29.72
C LYS A 8 8.59 4.56 -28.57
N THR A 9 8.73 5.01 -27.33
CA THR A 9 8.28 4.31 -26.12
C THR A 9 6.83 4.60 -25.75
N TYR A 10 6.12 5.39 -26.56
CA TYR A 10 4.71 5.71 -26.39
C TYR A 10 3.90 5.29 -27.64
N PRO A 11 2.73 4.64 -27.49
CA PRO A 11 2.11 4.23 -26.23
C PRO A 11 2.95 3.20 -25.44
N PRO A 12 2.86 3.18 -24.09
CA PRO A 12 3.68 2.30 -23.27
C PRO A 12 3.52 0.84 -23.67
N SER A 13 4.64 0.17 -23.93
CA SER A 13 4.67 -1.23 -24.35
C SER A 13 6.02 -1.87 -24.01
N GLY A 14 6.12 -3.19 -24.20
CA GLY A 14 7.35 -3.93 -23.97
C GLY A 14 7.69 -4.15 -22.49
N PRO A 15 8.94 -4.52 -22.17
CA PRO A 15 9.31 -5.06 -20.85
C PRO A 15 9.24 -4.06 -19.69
N THR A 16 9.24 -2.77 -20.00
CA THR A 16 9.12 -1.67 -19.02
C THR A 16 7.66 -1.31 -18.73
N PHE A 17 6.71 -1.73 -19.57
CA PHE A 17 5.29 -1.52 -19.32
C PHE A 17 4.75 -2.63 -18.41
N LYS A 18 4.42 -2.28 -17.18
CA LYS A 18 3.89 -3.22 -16.17
C LYS A 18 2.38 -3.38 -16.19
N GLY A 19 1.70 -2.75 -17.15
CA GLY A 19 0.25 -2.79 -17.30
C GLY A 19 -0.41 -1.44 -16.96
N ASN A 20 -1.72 -1.39 -17.20
CA ASN A 20 -2.54 -0.23 -16.89
C ASN A 20 -2.87 -0.16 -15.40
N VAL A 21 -3.08 1.05 -14.91
CA VAL A 21 -3.55 1.28 -13.53
C VAL A 21 -5.08 1.34 -13.53
N PRO A 22 -5.77 0.53 -12.70
CA PRO A 22 -7.23 0.58 -12.59
C PRO A 22 -7.69 1.90 -11.96
N THR A 23 -8.87 2.37 -12.38
CA THR A 23 -9.54 3.54 -11.80
C THR A 23 -10.65 3.08 -10.86
N TYR A 24 -10.77 3.71 -9.70
CA TYR A 24 -11.79 3.44 -8.70
C TYR A 24 -12.65 4.68 -8.45
N VAL A 25 -13.96 4.48 -8.27
CA VAL A 25 -14.87 5.55 -7.86
C VAL A 25 -15.07 5.49 -6.35
N ILE A 26 -14.74 6.58 -5.66
CA ILE A 26 -14.94 6.73 -4.23
C ILE A 26 -16.19 7.56 -4.01
N ASN A 27 -17.25 6.94 -3.50
CA ASN A 27 -18.50 7.64 -3.22
C ASN A 27 -18.39 8.43 -1.90
N LEU A 28 -18.41 9.76 -1.98
CA LEU A 28 -18.28 10.66 -0.83
C LEU A 28 -19.56 10.75 0.01
N ASP A 29 -20.71 10.35 -0.54
CA ASP A 29 -22.00 10.33 0.17
C ASP A 29 -22.06 9.19 1.21
N LEU A 30 -21.20 8.17 1.06
CA LEU A 30 -21.08 7.11 2.06
C LEU A 30 -20.37 7.62 3.33
N PRO A 31 -20.68 7.02 4.51
CA PRO A 31 -19.90 7.25 5.72
C PRO A 31 -18.41 7.00 5.46
N PRO A 32 -17.48 7.79 6.04
CA PRO A 32 -16.05 7.67 5.80
C PRO A 32 -15.50 6.24 5.92
N SER A 33 -16.01 5.47 6.88
CA SER A 33 -15.60 4.08 7.13
C SER A 33 -15.96 3.09 6.01
N LYS A 34 -16.88 3.43 5.10
CA LYS A 34 -17.34 2.55 4.00
C LYS A 34 -16.84 2.97 2.63
N ARG A 35 -16.26 4.18 2.49
CA ARG A 35 -15.89 4.77 1.19
C ARG A 35 -14.88 3.92 0.42
N TRP A 36 -14.05 3.18 1.15
CA TRP A 36 -12.93 2.42 0.61
C TRP A 36 -13.22 0.92 0.47
N ASP A 37 -14.42 0.45 0.85
CA ASP A 37 -14.73 -0.99 0.93
C ASP A 37 -14.45 -1.72 -0.38
N ASN A 38 -14.86 -1.16 -1.52
CA ASN A 38 -14.65 -1.76 -2.84
C ASN A 38 -13.15 -1.85 -3.20
N LEU A 39 -12.41 -0.75 -3.03
CA LEU A 39 -10.96 -0.74 -3.28
C LEU A 39 -10.24 -1.73 -2.36
N MET A 40 -10.62 -1.76 -1.09
CA MET A 40 -10.04 -2.62 -0.08
C MET A 40 -10.36 -4.09 -0.33
N HIS A 41 -11.54 -4.41 -0.87
CA HIS A 41 -11.88 -5.77 -1.27
C HIS A 41 -10.90 -6.30 -2.33
N ASP A 42 -10.66 -5.51 -3.39
CA ASP A 42 -9.79 -5.88 -4.50
C ASP A 42 -8.31 -5.92 -4.10
N LYS A 43 -7.86 -4.95 -3.28
CA LYS A 43 -6.45 -4.76 -2.93
C LYS A 43 -6.02 -5.38 -1.60
N LYS A 44 -6.92 -6.08 -0.91
CA LYS A 44 -6.68 -6.68 0.41
C LYS A 44 -5.40 -7.51 0.46
N THR A 45 -5.21 -8.38 -0.53
CA THR A 45 -4.10 -9.34 -0.54
C THR A 45 -2.76 -8.64 -0.76
N GLU A 46 -2.69 -7.72 -1.73
CA GLU A 46 -1.49 -6.92 -2.00
C GLU A 46 -1.10 -6.07 -0.77
N LEU A 47 -2.08 -5.42 -0.14
CA LEU A 47 -1.84 -4.63 1.06
C LEU A 47 -1.35 -5.48 2.23
N LYS A 48 -1.94 -6.66 2.45
CA LYS A 48 -1.46 -7.59 3.49
C LYS A 48 0.00 -7.98 3.27
N ALA A 49 0.41 -8.23 2.04
CA ALA A 49 1.79 -8.56 1.72
C ALA A 49 2.74 -7.40 2.05
N VAL A 50 2.37 -6.16 1.71
CA VAL A 50 3.17 -4.97 2.05
C VAL A 50 3.29 -4.80 3.56
N VAL A 51 2.18 -4.92 4.31
CA VAL A 51 2.20 -4.82 5.78
C VAL A 51 3.08 -5.89 6.40
N GLN A 52 3.02 -7.13 5.90
CA GLN A 52 3.88 -8.21 6.39
C GLN A 52 5.36 -7.91 6.15
N ASN A 53 5.72 -7.48 4.93
CA ASN A 53 7.10 -7.10 4.62
C ASN A 53 7.63 -5.98 5.54
N ILE A 54 6.79 -5.00 5.88
CA ILE A 54 7.16 -3.94 6.84
C ILE A 54 7.39 -4.52 8.24
N LYS A 55 6.52 -5.43 8.71
CA LYS A 55 6.69 -6.12 10.01
C LYS A 55 7.99 -6.94 10.03
N ASP A 56 8.32 -7.62 8.94
CA ASP A 56 9.53 -8.44 8.83
C ASP A 56 10.79 -7.57 8.85
N ILE A 57 10.77 -6.43 8.14
CA ILE A 57 11.85 -5.43 8.21
C ILE A 57 12.00 -4.90 9.64
N ALA A 58 10.89 -4.51 10.29
CA ALA A 58 10.93 -4.00 11.66
C ALA A 58 11.49 -5.04 12.64
N ASN A 59 11.10 -6.30 12.52
CA ASN A 59 11.59 -7.39 13.35
C ASN A 59 13.06 -7.75 13.06
N THR A 60 13.55 -7.49 11.84
CA THR A 60 14.97 -7.63 11.51
C THR A 60 15.84 -6.68 12.34
N PHE A 61 15.40 -5.43 12.53
CA PHE A 61 16.12 -4.43 13.32
C PHE A 61 15.78 -4.47 14.83
N PHE A 62 14.55 -4.85 15.17
CA PHE A 62 14.05 -4.93 16.55
C PHE A 62 13.45 -6.32 16.82
N PRO A 63 14.29 -7.35 17.04
CA PRO A 63 13.85 -8.75 17.10
C PRO A 63 12.86 -9.07 18.23
N SER A 64 12.74 -8.19 19.21
CA SER A 64 11.78 -8.32 20.31
C SER A 64 10.31 -8.25 19.89
N GLY A 65 9.99 -7.81 18.67
CA GLY A 65 8.61 -7.65 18.18
C GLY A 65 7.83 -6.49 18.80
N LYS A 66 8.38 -5.80 19.82
CA LYS A 66 7.71 -4.73 20.57
C LYS A 66 7.27 -3.55 19.71
N VAL A 67 8.01 -3.23 18.64
CA VAL A 67 7.64 -2.13 17.73
C VAL A 67 6.34 -2.45 17.00
N VAL A 68 6.23 -3.66 16.47
CA VAL A 68 5.01 -4.12 15.78
C VAL A 68 3.84 -4.18 16.77
N ASP A 69 4.06 -4.71 17.97
CA ASP A 69 3.04 -4.80 19.04
C ASP A 69 2.48 -3.43 19.44
N ILE A 70 3.33 -2.42 19.62
CA ILE A 70 2.90 -1.05 19.93
C ILE A 70 2.02 -0.47 18.80
N VAL A 71 2.39 -0.69 17.54
CA VAL A 71 1.64 -0.17 16.39
C VAL A 71 0.27 -0.85 16.28
N ASP A 72 0.23 -2.19 16.37
CA ASP A 72 -1.00 -2.96 16.20
C ASP A 72 -1.99 -2.70 17.36
N HIS A 73 -1.51 -2.49 18.59
CA HIS A 73 -2.37 -2.47 19.78
C HIS A 73 -2.48 -1.13 20.51
N LYS A 74 -1.49 -0.24 20.41
CA LYS A 74 -1.44 0.98 21.24
C LYS A 74 -1.70 2.27 20.47
N ILE A 75 -1.28 2.36 19.21
CA ILE A 75 -1.48 3.58 18.40
C ILE A 75 -2.97 3.82 18.12
N VAL A 76 -3.75 2.77 17.86
CA VAL A 76 -5.20 2.86 17.61
C VAL A 76 -5.97 3.42 18.83
N SER A 77 -5.47 3.14 20.03
CA SER A 77 -6.04 3.68 21.28
C SER A 77 -5.90 5.20 21.38
N ILE A 78 -4.76 5.74 20.89
CA ILE A 78 -4.47 7.19 20.94
C ILE A 78 -5.28 7.96 19.89
N SER A 79 -5.49 7.40 18.69
CA SER A 79 -6.30 8.04 17.65
C SER A 79 -7.80 8.08 17.95
N SER A 80 -8.27 7.28 18.92
CA SER A 80 -9.68 7.27 19.36
C SER A 80 -9.97 8.33 20.44
N LEU A 81 -8.93 9.02 20.92
CA LEU A 81 -9.00 10.07 21.95
C LEU A 81 -8.92 11.50 21.38
N ILE A 82 -8.76 11.63 20.06
CA ILE A 82 -8.71 12.89 19.31
C ILE A 82 -9.92 12.93 18.36
#